data_AF-A0A2S7QRI8-F1
#
_entry.id   AF-A0A2S7QRI8-F1
#
_cell.length_a   1.000
_cell.length_b   1.000
_cell.length_c   1.000
_cell.angle_alpha   90.00
_cell.angle_beta   90.00
_cell.angle_gamma   90.00
#
_symmetry.space_group_name_H-M   'P 1'
#
loop_
_entity.id
_entity.type
_entity.pdbx_description
1 polymer ?
#
loop_
_entity_poly.entity_id
_entity_poly.type
_entity_poly.pdbx_seq_one_letter_code
_entity_poly.pdbx_strand_id
1 'polypeptide(L)'
;MNLENDLLDDISSTPAEKEEKRKALMRAETNHLRQTRNMKVRSTNALKNRDHKPSDYEVVKVLGKGSFGVVRLVREKSAPKTEPSKNIYAMKVIRKSDMLRNSQEGHLRAERDFLVAAEGSKW
;
A
#
# COMPACT_ATOMS: atom_id res chain seq x y z
N MET A 1 -4.62 22.92 2.63
CA MET A 1 -4.77 24.02 1.66
C MET A 1 -5.77 23.56 0.62
N ASN A 2 -6.91 24.25 0.50
CA ASN A 2 -7.90 23.97 -0.53
C ASN A 2 -7.44 24.67 -1.81
N LEU A 3 -6.83 23.91 -2.73
CA LEU A 3 -6.33 24.43 -4.02
C LEU A 3 -7.43 25.09 -4.87
N GLU A 4 -8.70 24.71 -4.65
CA GLU A 4 -9.86 25.37 -5.26
C GLU A 4 -10.00 26.83 -4.81
N ASN A 5 -9.70 27.12 -3.54
CA ASN A 5 -9.74 28.50 -3.02
C ASN A 5 -8.59 29.32 -3.61
N ASP A 6 -7.39 28.74 -3.72
CA ASP A 6 -6.23 29.40 -4.33
C ASP A 6 -6.44 29.74 -5.82
N LEU A 7 -7.26 28.95 -6.53
CA LEU A 7 -7.64 29.21 -7.93
C LEU A 7 -8.68 30.34 -8.07
N LEU A 8 -9.50 30.54 -7.04
CA LEU A 8 -10.57 31.55 -6.99
C LEU A 8 -10.04 32.92 -6.51
N ASP A 9 -9.07 32.91 -5.58
CA ASP A 9 -8.48 34.11 -4.98
C ASP A 9 -7.37 34.76 -5.84
N ASP A 10 -6.99 34.16 -6.96
CA ASP A 10 -6.03 34.76 -7.90
C ASP A 10 -6.70 35.88 -8.73
N ILE A 11 -6.81 37.07 -8.15
CA ILE A 11 -7.41 38.26 -8.77
C ILE A 11 -6.55 38.78 -9.94
N SER A 12 -5.27 38.37 -10.02
CA SER A 12 -4.31 38.86 -11.03
C SER A 12 -4.37 38.11 -12.37
N SER A 13 -4.84 36.86 -12.38
CA SER A 13 -4.89 36.03 -13.59
C SER A 13 -6.00 36.48 -14.55
N THR A 14 -5.69 36.46 -15.85
CA THR A 14 -6.67 36.69 -16.90
C THR A 14 -7.73 35.57 -16.93
N PRO A 15 -8.93 35.83 -17.49
CA PRO A 15 -9.96 34.79 -17.61
C PRO A 15 -9.50 33.54 -18.37
N ALA A 16 -8.63 33.70 -19.38
CA ALA A 16 -8.08 32.59 -20.15
C ALA A 16 -7.12 31.71 -19.32
N GLU A 17 -6.25 32.32 -18.51
CA GLU A 17 -5.32 31.59 -17.62
C GLU A 17 -6.07 30.85 -16.51
N LYS A 18 -7.14 31.46 -15.97
CA LYS A 18 -8.01 30.79 -14.98
C LYS A 18 -8.68 29.55 -15.58
N GLU A 19 -9.15 29.64 -16.82
CA GLU A 19 -9.77 28.51 -17.52
C GLU A 19 -8.76 27.40 -17.82
N GLU A 20 -7.52 27.75 -18.17
CA GLU A 20 -6.45 26.76 -18.36
C GLU A 20 -6.10 26.05 -17.04
N LYS A 21 -5.94 26.79 -15.94
CA LYS A 21 -5.69 26.23 -14.60
C LYS A 21 -6.82 25.27 -14.18
N ARG A 22 -8.08 25.62 -14.42
CA ARG A 22 -9.23 24.74 -14.16
C ARG A 22 -9.18 23.46 -14.99
N LYS A 23 -8.91 23.56 -16.30
CA LYS A 23 -8.76 22.39 -17.17
C LYS A 23 -7.60 21.50 -16.74
N ALA A 24 -6.47 22.08 -16.33
CA ALA A 24 -5.33 21.35 -15.83
C ALA A 24 -5.67 20.61 -14.54
N LEU A 25 -6.38 21.25 -13.60
CA LEU A 25 -6.84 20.62 -12.37
C LEU A 25 -7.79 19.45 -12.65
N MET A 26 -8.82 19.65 -13.48
CA MET A 26 -9.75 18.58 -13.86
C MET A 26 -9.03 17.39 -14.50
N ARG A 27 -8.02 17.65 -15.36
CA ARG A 27 -7.18 16.60 -15.95
C ARG A 27 -6.36 15.88 -14.87
N ALA A 28 -5.75 16.61 -13.96
CA ALA A 28 -4.95 16.05 -12.87
C ALA A 28 -5.80 15.19 -11.93
N GLU A 29 -6.99 15.65 -11.54
CA GLU A 29 -7.95 14.90 -10.73
C GLU A 29 -8.40 13.62 -11.44
N THR A 30 -8.74 13.73 -12.72
CA THR A 30 -9.13 12.56 -13.54
C THR A 30 -8.00 11.53 -13.59
N ASN A 31 -6.77 11.99 -13.82
CA ASN A 31 -5.58 11.13 -13.86
C ASN A 31 -5.29 10.49 -12.51
N HIS A 32 -5.36 11.27 -11.42
CA HIS A 32 -5.18 10.78 -10.06
C HIS A 32 -6.19 9.67 -9.75
N LEU A 33 -7.48 9.90 -10.05
CA LEU A 33 -8.52 8.92 -9.78
C LEU A 33 -8.34 7.63 -10.61
N ARG A 34 -7.86 7.74 -11.87
CA ARG A 34 -7.48 6.58 -12.68
C ARG A 34 -6.31 5.81 -12.07
N GLN A 35 -5.25 6.52 -11.64
CA GLN A 35 -4.09 5.91 -10.98
C GLN A 35 -4.50 5.18 -9.70
N THR A 36 -5.32 5.80 -8.86
CA THR A 36 -5.84 5.19 -7.62
C THR A 36 -6.63 3.91 -7.91
N ARG A 37 -7.48 3.91 -8.95
CA ARG A 37 -8.19 2.70 -9.37
C ARG A 37 -7.24 1.60 -9.84
N ASN A 38 -6.26 1.96 -10.67
CA ASN A 38 -5.26 0.99 -11.16
C ASN A 38 -4.47 0.37 -10.01
N MET A 39 -4.03 1.17 -9.04
CA MET A 39 -3.33 0.69 -7.84
C MET A 39 -4.20 -0.23 -6.99
N LYS A 40 -5.49 0.10 -6.84
CA LYS A 40 -6.45 -0.75 -6.14
C LYS A 40 -6.58 -2.12 -6.82
N VAL A 41 -6.75 -2.15 -8.14
CA VAL A 41 -6.87 -3.38 -8.93
C VAL A 41 -5.59 -4.23 -8.85
N ARG A 42 -4.41 -3.60 -9.00
CA ARG A 42 -3.12 -4.29 -8.87
C ARG A 42 -2.97 -4.93 -7.49
N SER A 43 -3.25 -4.16 -6.44
CA SER A 43 -3.17 -4.67 -5.05
C SER A 43 -4.13 -5.82 -4.79
N THR A 44 -5.36 -5.76 -5.32
CA THR A 44 -6.31 -6.88 -5.20
C THR A 44 -5.86 -8.11 -5.98
N ASN A 45 -5.26 -7.93 -7.15
CA ASN A 45 -4.78 -9.03 -7.98
C ASN A 45 -3.52 -9.69 -7.40
N ALA A 46 -2.61 -8.93 -6.78
CA ALA A 46 -1.44 -9.48 -6.10
C ALA A 46 -1.80 -10.45 -4.96
N LEU A 47 -2.96 -10.22 -4.33
CA LEU A 47 -3.52 -11.09 -3.29
C LEU A 47 -4.36 -12.24 -3.86
N LYS A 48 -4.77 -12.16 -5.14
CA LYS A 48 -5.61 -13.17 -5.81
C LYS A 48 -4.76 -14.40 -6.12
N ASN A 49 -5.27 -15.60 -5.84
CA ASN A 49 -4.58 -16.89 -6.00
C ASN A 49 -3.39 -17.15 -5.06
N ARG A 50 -3.17 -16.33 -4.03
CA ARG A 50 -2.15 -16.53 -3.01
C ARG A 50 -2.79 -16.85 -1.65
N ASP A 51 -3.33 -18.07 -1.50
CA ASP A 51 -3.88 -18.55 -0.22
C ASP A 51 -2.75 -18.93 0.76
N HIS A 52 -1.99 -17.93 1.22
CA HIS A 52 -0.98 -18.11 2.26
C HIS A 52 -1.61 -17.86 3.62
N LYS A 53 -1.79 -18.92 4.40
CA LYS A 53 -2.35 -18.81 5.75
C LYS A 53 -1.22 -18.65 6.76
N PRO A 54 -1.41 -17.90 7.85
CA PRO A 54 -0.42 -17.84 8.93
C PRO A 54 -0.05 -19.23 9.50
N SER A 55 -0.95 -20.21 9.39
CA SER A 55 -0.74 -21.61 9.79
C SER A 55 0.32 -22.33 8.99
N ASP A 56 0.57 -21.89 7.75
CA ASP A 56 1.49 -22.52 6.80
C ASP A 56 2.94 -22.16 7.11
N TYR A 57 3.16 -21.27 8.08
CA TYR A 57 4.48 -20.80 8.47
C TYR A 57 4.81 -21.19 9.91
N GLU A 58 6.10 -21.45 10.13
CA GLU A 58 6.71 -21.61 11.43
C GLU A 58 7.49 -20.35 11.79
N VAL A 59 7.34 -19.87 13.02
CA VAL A 59 8.10 -18.71 13.53
C VAL A 59 9.46 -19.18 14.01
N VAL A 60 10.52 -18.62 13.41
CA VAL A 60 11.90 -18.90 13.80
C VAL A 60 12.36 -17.93 14.89
N LYS A 61 12.19 -16.63 14.67
CA LYS A 61 12.68 -15.58 15.58
C LYS A 61 11.90 -14.28 15.41
N VAL A 62 11.80 -13.47 16.47
CA VAL A 62 11.32 -12.08 16.36
C VAL A 62 12.46 -11.19 15.86
N LEU A 63 12.23 -10.46 14.76
CA LEU A 63 13.19 -9.52 14.18
C LEU A 63 13.03 -8.11 14.77
N GLY A 64 11.80 -7.69 15.04
CA GLY A 64 11.54 -6.35 15.56
C GLY A 64 10.13 -6.18 16.10
N LYS A 65 9.96 -5.22 17.01
CA LYS A 65 8.67 -4.81 17.59
C LYS A 65 8.52 -3.30 17.37
N GLY A 66 7.34 -2.85 16.97
CA GLY A 66 7.05 -1.43 16.74
C GLY A 66 5.58 -1.11 17.01
N SER A 67 5.19 0.14 16.76
CA SER A 67 3.83 0.64 17.00
C SER A 67 2.74 -0.09 16.19
N PHE A 68 3.06 -0.49 14.96
CA PHE A 68 2.13 -1.20 14.08
C PHE A 68 2.11 -2.73 14.30
N GLY A 69 3.01 -3.27 15.12
CA GLY A 69 3.03 -4.70 15.43
C GLY A 69 4.44 -5.29 15.50
N VAL A 70 4.58 -6.54 15.07
CA VAL A 70 5.80 -7.33 15.24
C VAL A 70 6.24 -7.93 13.92
N VAL A 71 7.53 -7.82 13.60
CA VAL A 71 8.14 -8.51 12.46
C VAL A 71 8.81 -9.78 12.96
N ARG A 72 8.46 -10.91 12.34
CA ARG A 72 8.96 -12.24 12.68
C ARG A 72 9.68 -12.84 11.48
N LEU A 73 10.83 -13.45 11.70
CA LEU A 73 11.46 -14.36 10.76
C LEU A 73 10.63 -15.65 10.76
N VAL A 74 10.14 -16.04 9.59
CA VAL A 74 9.30 -17.22 9.41
C VAL A 74 9.84 -18.10 8.30
N ARG A 75 9.60 -19.40 8.43
CA ARG A 75 9.86 -20.41 7.42
C ARG A 75 8.54 -21.00 6.97
N GLU A 76 8.38 -21.26 5.68
CA GLU A 76 7.24 -22.03 5.18
C GLU A 76 7.36 -23.49 5.62
N LYS A 77 6.28 -24.07 6.17
CA LYS A 77 6.26 -25.49 6.55
C LYS A 77 6.27 -26.31 5.26
N SER A 78 7.29 -27.13 5.06
CA SER A 78 7.26 -28.09 3.95
C SER A 78 6.27 -29.22 4.28
N ALA A 79 5.70 -29.83 3.23
CA ALA A 79 4.97 -31.08 3.40
C ALA A 79 5.86 -32.11 4.10
N PRO A 80 5.29 -33.02 4.91
CA PRO A 80 6.04 -33.89 5.85
C PRO A 80 7.00 -34.92 5.21
N LYS A 81 7.31 -34.83 3.92
CA LYS A 81 8.10 -35.82 3.17
C LYS A 81 9.17 -35.23 2.24
N THR A 82 9.44 -33.94 2.30
CA THR A 82 10.47 -33.34 1.43
C THR A 82 11.16 -32.23 2.22
N GLU A 83 12.49 -32.17 2.08
CA GLU A 83 13.44 -31.24 2.70
C GLU A 83 12.83 -29.90 3.18
N PRO A 84 13.28 -29.36 4.33
CA PRO A 84 12.77 -28.09 4.85
C PRO A 84 12.83 -27.01 3.77
N SER A 85 11.72 -26.29 3.59
CA SER A 85 11.66 -25.21 2.61
C SER A 85 12.83 -24.23 2.85
N LYS A 86 13.55 -23.91 1.76
CA LYS A 86 14.67 -22.96 1.80
C LYS A 86 14.18 -21.51 1.91
N ASN A 87 12.89 -21.27 1.67
CA ASN A 87 12.34 -19.93 1.65
C ASN A 87 12.05 -19.45 3.07
N ILE A 88 12.75 -18.40 3.47
CA ILE A 88 12.58 -17.71 4.74
C ILE A 88 12.06 -16.30 4.42
N TYR A 89 11.12 -15.82 5.22
CA TYR A 89 10.46 -14.53 5.02
C TYR A 89 10.46 -13.71 6.31
N ALA A 90 10.35 -12.38 6.17
CA ALA A 90 10.01 -11.49 7.26
C ALA A 90 8.51 -11.22 7.25
N MET A 91 7.78 -11.78 8.22
CA MET A 91 6.33 -11.63 8.35
C MET A 91 6.00 -10.48 9.32
N LYS A 92 5.35 -9.44 8.81
CA LYS A 92 4.81 -8.35 9.63
C LYS A 92 3.41 -8.71 10.14
N VAL A 93 3.29 -8.87 11.46
CA VAL A 93 2.03 -9.21 12.15
C VAL A 93 1.43 -7.94 12.74
N ILE A 94 0.21 -7.61 12.31
CA ILE A 94 -0.50 -6.36 12.64
C ILE A 94 -1.84 -6.68 13.31
N ARG A 95 -2.19 -5.94 14.37
CA ARG A 95 -3.51 -6.04 15.02
C ARG A 95 -4.52 -5.12 14.37
N LYS A 96 -5.43 -5.67 13.55
CA LYS A 96 -6.43 -4.88 12.79
C LYS A 96 -7.29 -3.97 13.66
N SER A 97 -7.71 -4.45 14.83
CA SER A 97 -8.52 -3.68 15.79
C SER A 97 -7.83 -2.39 16.25
N ASP A 98 -6.52 -2.44 16.49
CA ASP A 98 -5.74 -1.30 16.94
C ASP A 98 -5.53 -0.30 15.80
N MET A 99 -5.37 -0.81 14.58
CA MET A 99 -5.21 0.03 13.39
C MET A 99 -6.48 0.80 13.07
N LEU A 100 -7.63 0.16 13.19
CA LEU A 100 -8.93 0.83 12.99
C LEU A 100 -9.22 1.83 14.12
N ARG A 101 -8.97 1.45 15.38
CA ARG A 101 -9.22 2.31 16.55
C ARG A 101 -8.37 3.59 16.51
N ASN A 102 -7.15 3.50 15.99
CA ASN A 102 -6.22 4.62 15.92
C ASN A 102 -6.18 5.31 14.54
N SER A 103 -7.08 4.93 13.62
CA SER A 103 -7.14 5.45 12.24
C SER A 103 -5.81 5.37 11.48
N GLN A 104 -5.11 4.24 11.61
CA GLN A 104 -3.79 3.98 11.03
C GLN A 104 -3.84 3.08 9.77
N GLU A 105 -5.02 2.70 9.31
CA GLU A 105 -5.20 1.86 8.12
C GLU A 105 -4.69 2.53 6.84
N GLY A 106 -4.64 3.88 6.81
CA GLY A 106 -4.03 4.65 5.72
C GLY A 106 -2.55 4.33 5.54
N HIS A 107 -1.78 4.28 6.64
CA HIS A 107 -0.36 3.92 6.61
C HIS A 107 -0.14 2.51 6.07
N LEU A 108 -0.97 1.55 6.49
CA LEU A 108 -0.86 0.16 6.01
C LEU A 108 -1.19 0.03 4.52
N ARG A 109 -2.18 0.80 4.05
CA ARG A 109 -2.55 0.81 2.64
C ARG A 109 -1.41 1.40 1.80
N ALA A 110 -0.83 2.51 2.24
CA ALA A 110 0.29 3.14 1.57
C ALA A 110 1.52 2.21 1.51
N GLU A 111 1.86 1.54 2.61
CA GLU A 111 2.97 0.58 2.66
C GLU A 111 2.74 -0.61 1.70
N ARG A 112 1.53 -1.19 1.70
CA ARG A 112 1.15 -2.24 0.75
C ARG A 112 1.27 -1.76 -0.69
N ASP A 113 0.71 -0.59 -1.00
CA ASP A 113 0.68 -0.07 -2.35
C ASP A 113 2.10 0.19 -2.87
N PHE A 114 3.02 0.62 -1.99
CA PHE A 114 4.44 0.75 -2.32
C PHE A 114 5.08 -0.62 -2.64
N LEU A 115 4.86 -1.65 -1.81
CA LEU A 115 5.39 -2.99 -2.06
C LEU A 115 4.85 -3.61 -3.35
N VAL A 116 3.56 -3.40 -3.66
CA VAL A 116 2.93 -3.87 -4.91
C VAL A 116 3.48 -3.10 -6.11
N ALA A 117 3.68 -1.78 -5.99
CA ALA A 117 4.27 -0.99 -7.07
C ALA A 117 5.72 -1.39 -7.39
N ALA A 118 6.46 -1.85 -6.38
CA ALA A 118 7.82 -2.35 -6.52
C ALA A 118 7.91 -3.82 -7.00
N GLU A 119 6.79 -4.53 -7.12
CA GLU A 119 6.77 -5.93 -7.57
C GLU A 119 7.40 -6.06 -8.97
N GLY A 120 8.40 -6.92 -9.11
CA GLY A 120 9.17 -7.10 -10.36
C GLY A 120 10.32 -6.11 -10.57
N SER A 121 10.54 -5.17 -9.64
CA SER A 121 11.73 -4.33 -9.65
C SER A 121 12.98 -5.16 -9.37
N LYS A 122 14.01 -5.01 -10.22
CA LYS A 122 15.35 -5.56 -9.99
C LYS A 122 16.18 -4.47 -9.34
N TRP A 123 16.22 -4.45 -8.02
CA TRP A 123 17.22 -3.70 -7.26
C TRP A 123 18.48 -4.55 -7.11
#